data_AF-A0A3N5LLT2-F1
#
_entry.id   AF-A0A3N5LLT2-F1
#
_cell.length_a   1.000
_cell.length_b   1.000
_cell.length_c   1.000
_cell.angle_alpha   90.00
_cell.angle_beta   90.00
_cell.angle_gamma   90.00
#
_symmetry.space_group_name_H-M   'P 1'
#
loop_
_entity.id
_entity.type
_entity.pdbx_description
1 polymer ?
#
loop_
_entity_poly.entity_id
_entity_poly.type
_entity_poly.pdbx_seq_one_letter_code
_entity_poly.pdbx_strand_id
1 'polypeptide(L)'
;MKRKYLVFLFAVLALILVGCTPSVSAINQTSFPVRVVIVSGKLREVLSPSPGESSTAEVGDGAWTATVIPDAGWIEYAKAKRAYLNELIANSQNMTGQELLDTIQALKEIATQMAAFEEAARGTPGASCSGAITDEVGFGEVVISAAPDGTLLASCK
;
A
#
# COMPACT_ATOMS: atom_id res chain seq x y z
N MET A 1 -41.65 10.58 32.17
CA MET A 1 -40.32 10.75 31.54
C MET A 1 -39.45 9.48 31.62
N LYS A 2 -39.95 8.29 31.26
CA LYS A 2 -39.15 7.02 31.33
C LYS A 2 -39.10 6.21 30.03
N ARG A 3 -39.86 6.60 29.01
CA ARG A 3 -40.02 5.84 27.76
C ARG A 3 -39.06 6.26 26.63
N LYS A 4 -38.47 7.46 26.73
CA LYS A 4 -37.57 8.03 25.70
C LYS A 4 -36.10 7.59 25.83
N TYR A 5 -35.68 7.13 27.01
CA TYR A 5 -34.31 6.67 27.25
C TYR A 5 -34.06 5.24 26.76
N LEU A 6 -35.11 4.41 26.64
CA LEU A 6 -34.97 3.01 26.24
C LEU A 6 -34.77 2.84 24.72
N VAL A 7 -35.27 3.78 23.92
CA VAL A 7 -35.11 3.78 22.45
C VAL A 7 -33.71 4.27 22.06
N PHE A 8 -33.13 5.20 22.82
CA PHE A 8 -31.78 5.70 22.57
C PHE A 8 -30.69 4.66 22.87
N LEU A 9 -30.90 3.76 23.83
CA LEU A 9 -29.93 2.71 24.15
C LEU A 9 -29.84 1.62 23.06
N PHE A 10 -30.93 1.35 22.34
CA PHE A 10 -30.94 0.39 21.24
C PHE A 10 -30.30 0.93 19.95
N ALA A 11 -30.38 2.25 19.71
CA ALA A 11 -29.76 2.87 18.54
C ALA A 11 -28.22 2.96 18.64
N VAL A 12 -27.68 3.08 19.86
CA VAL A 12 -26.23 3.12 20.09
C VAL A 12 -25.61 1.72 20.06
N LEU A 13 -26.35 0.67 20.45
CA LEU A 13 -25.86 -0.71 20.38
C LEU A 13 -25.80 -1.28 18.95
N ALA A 14 -26.58 -0.72 18.02
CA ALA A 14 -26.57 -1.11 16.60
C ALA A 14 -25.38 -0.54 15.81
N LEU A 15 -24.63 0.42 16.37
CA LEU A 15 -23.50 1.08 15.70
C LEU A 15 -22.13 0.44 16.02
N ILE A 16 -22.10 -0.62 16.84
CA ILE A 16 -20.88 -1.39 17.17
C ILE A 16 -20.86 -2.75 16.43
N LEU A 17 -21.77 -2.97 15.48
CA LEU A 17 -21.60 -4.01 14.45
C LEU A 17 -20.68 -3.45 13.36
N VAL A 18 -19.42 -3.16 13.73
CA VAL A 18 -18.34 -3.20 12.73
C VAL A 18 -18.32 -4.66 12.31
N GLY A 19 -18.90 -4.93 11.13
CA GLY A 19 -18.99 -6.28 10.58
C GLY A 19 -17.62 -6.91 10.68
N CYS A 20 -17.51 -7.95 11.49
CA CYS A 20 -16.36 -8.83 11.49
C CYS A 20 -16.45 -9.62 10.19
N THR A 21 -16.06 -9.00 9.08
CA THR A 21 -15.90 -9.68 7.81
C THR A 21 -14.46 -10.15 7.71
N PRO A 22 -14.21 -11.37 7.19
CA PRO A 22 -12.87 -11.84 6.98
C PRO A 22 -12.13 -10.85 6.08
N SER A 23 -10.90 -10.51 6.42
CA SER A 23 -10.15 -9.52 5.67
C SER A 23 -8.67 -9.83 5.60
N VAL A 24 -8.03 -9.33 4.56
CA VAL A 24 -6.58 -9.43 4.38
C VAL A 24 -6.02 -8.02 4.29
N SER A 25 -5.08 -7.68 5.17
CA SER A 25 -4.36 -6.40 5.12
C SER A 25 -3.01 -6.56 4.47
N ALA A 26 -2.70 -5.70 3.51
CA ALA A 26 -1.41 -5.60 2.86
C ALA A 26 -0.65 -4.39 3.41
N ILE A 27 0.55 -4.64 3.95
CA ILE A 27 1.42 -3.66 4.59
C ILE A 27 2.64 -3.45 3.71
N ASN A 28 2.86 -2.23 3.23
CA ASN A 28 3.99 -1.89 2.37
C ASN A 28 5.17 -1.33 3.19
N GLN A 29 6.22 -2.14 3.38
CA GLN A 29 7.46 -1.70 4.04
C GLN A 29 8.56 -1.30 3.04
N THR A 30 8.26 -1.27 1.74
CA THR A 30 9.20 -0.79 0.74
C THR A 30 9.23 0.74 0.71
N SER A 31 10.23 1.31 0.03
CA SER A 31 10.35 2.76 -0.16
C SER A 31 9.54 3.29 -1.36
N PHE A 32 8.83 2.43 -2.09
CA PHE A 32 8.08 2.79 -3.29
C PHE A 32 6.66 2.18 -3.30
N PRO A 33 5.70 2.76 -4.05
CA PRO A 33 4.36 2.18 -4.13
C PRO A 33 4.34 0.82 -4.84
N VAL A 34 3.54 -0.07 -4.29
CA VAL A 34 3.32 -1.43 -4.81
C VAL A 34 1.85 -1.65 -5.05
N ARG A 35 1.55 -2.61 -5.93
CA ARG A 35 0.20 -3.11 -6.15
C ARG A 35 0.11 -4.53 -5.64
N VAL A 36 -0.95 -4.83 -4.90
CA VAL A 36 -1.20 -6.14 -4.33
C VAL A 36 -2.51 -6.66 -4.90
N VAL A 37 -2.46 -7.81 -5.55
CA VAL A 37 -3.64 -8.49 -6.07
C VAL A 37 -3.94 -9.65 -5.13
N ILE A 38 -5.06 -9.57 -4.43
CA ILE A 38 -5.55 -10.62 -3.54
C ILE A 38 -6.62 -11.40 -4.29
N VAL A 39 -6.46 -12.72 -4.35
CA VAL A 39 -7.41 -13.65 -4.95
C VAL A 39 -7.90 -14.61 -3.88
N SER A 40 -9.22 -14.66 -3.65
CA SER A 40 -9.89 -15.61 -2.74
C SER A 40 -11.12 -16.18 -3.43
N GLY A 41 -11.06 -17.47 -3.82
CA GLY A 41 -12.11 -18.11 -4.62
C GLY A 41 -12.37 -17.38 -5.94
N LYS A 42 -13.53 -16.72 -6.06
CA LYS A 42 -13.92 -15.91 -7.23
C LYS A 42 -13.68 -14.40 -7.02
N LEU A 43 -13.33 -13.98 -5.81
CA LEU A 43 -13.06 -12.59 -5.48
C LEU A 43 -11.63 -12.23 -5.89
N ARG A 44 -11.49 -11.05 -6.47
CA ARG A 44 -10.20 -10.48 -6.85
C ARG A 44 -10.19 -9.01 -6.46
N GLU A 45 -9.40 -8.68 -5.46
CA GLU A 45 -9.21 -7.33 -4.96
C GLU A 45 -7.83 -6.80 -5.33
N VAL A 46 -7.75 -5.49 -5.60
CA VAL A 46 -6.50 -4.83 -5.95
C VAL A 46 -6.26 -3.70 -4.95
N LEU A 47 -5.21 -3.84 -4.14
CA LEU A 47 -4.78 -2.86 -3.16
C LEU A 47 -3.54 -2.12 -3.66
N SER A 48 -3.39 -0.87 -3.24
CA SER A 48 -2.24 -0.02 -3.60
C SER A 48 -1.70 0.71 -2.36
N PRO A 49 -1.15 -0.01 -1.37
CA PRO A 49 -0.62 0.59 -0.16
C PRO A 49 0.60 1.48 -0.47
N SER A 50 0.57 2.73 -0.01
CA SER A 50 1.71 3.64 -0.08
C SER A 50 2.88 3.13 0.79
N PRO A 51 4.12 3.57 0.55
CA PRO A 51 5.25 3.28 1.43
C PRO A 51 4.94 3.58 2.91
N GLY A 52 5.11 2.59 3.78
CA GLY A 52 4.84 2.68 5.21
C GLY A 52 3.36 2.56 5.62
N GLU A 53 2.44 2.41 4.66
CA GLU A 53 1.01 2.31 4.91
C GLU A 53 0.47 0.88 4.72
N SER A 54 -0.76 0.67 5.16
CA SER A 54 -1.51 -0.56 4.90
C SER A 54 -2.81 -0.29 4.14
N SER A 55 -3.30 -1.31 3.46
CA SER A 55 -4.61 -1.32 2.80
C SER A 55 -5.25 -2.67 3.05
N THR A 56 -6.58 -2.71 3.15
CA THR A 56 -7.31 -3.94 3.53
C THR A 56 -8.35 -4.28 2.48
N ALA A 57 -8.45 -5.58 2.17
CA ALA A 57 -9.48 -6.15 1.31
C ALA A 57 -10.36 -7.07 2.15
N GLU A 58 -11.68 -6.99 1.96
CA GLU A 58 -12.59 -8.00 2.47
C GLU A 58 -12.47 -9.26 1.60
N VAL A 59 -12.43 -10.42 2.23
CA VAL A 59 -12.35 -11.72 1.54
C VAL A 59 -13.39 -12.67 2.14
N GLY A 60 -13.70 -13.73 1.40
CA GLY A 60 -14.47 -14.84 1.97
C GLY A 60 -13.57 -15.82 2.72
N ASP A 61 -14.19 -16.67 3.54
CA ASP A 61 -13.53 -17.80 4.16
C ASP A 61 -12.83 -18.69 3.13
N GLY A 62 -11.69 -19.25 3.52
CA GLY A 62 -10.91 -20.19 2.74
C GLY A 62 -9.54 -19.67 2.34
N ALA A 63 -8.95 -20.34 1.35
CA ALA A 63 -7.60 -20.04 0.88
C ALA A 63 -7.57 -18.76 0.03
N TRP A 64 -6.52 -17.97 0.24
CA TRP A 64 -6.27 -16.75 -0.52
C TRP A 64 -4.80 -16.70 -0.96
N THR A 65 -4.56 -16.02 -2.07
CA THR A 65 -3.23 -15.76 -2.60
C THR A 65 -3.06 -14.26 -2.81
N ALA A 66 -1.96 -13.71 -2.32
CA ALA A 66 -1.55 -12.34 -2.59
C ALA A 66 -0.38 -12.34 -3.57
N THR A 67 -0.50 -11.54 -4.63
CA THR A 67 0.57 -11.29 -5.61
C THR A 67 0.93 -9.82 -5.56
N VAL A 68 2.20 -9.52 -5.31
CA VAL A 68 2.75 -8.17 -5.16
C VAL A 68 3.57 -7.84 -6.38
N ILE A 69 3.32 -6.68 -6.98
CA ILE A 69 4.06 -6.17 -8.13
C ILE A 69 4.41 -4.69 -7.93
N PRO A 70 5.52 -4.18 -8.51
CA PRO A 70 5.80 -2.75 -8.53
C PRO A 70 4.67 -2.00 -9.26
N ASP A 71 4.24 -0.84 -8.76
CA ASP A 71 3.20 -0.06 -9.42
C ASP A 71 3.72 0.70 -10.65
N ALA A 72 3.43 0.16 -11.84
CA ALA A 72 3.81 0.77 -13.10
C ALA A 72 3.18 2.17 -13.32
N GLY A 73 2.07 2.50 -12.66
CA GLY A 73 1.50 3.85 -12.72
C GLY A 73 2.39 4.88 -12.01
N TRP A 74 3.03 4.46 -10.91
CA TRP A 74 3.88 5.33 -10.11
C TRP A 74 5.19 5.70 -10.82
N ILE A 75 5.82 4.78 -11.56
CA ILE A 75 7.11 5.09 -12.21
C ILE A 75 6.98 6.19 -13.26
N GLU A 76 5.86 6.27 -13.97
CA GLU A 76 5.60 7.35 -14.94
C GLU A 76 5.40 8.70 -14.23
N TYR A 77 4.66 8.71 -13.12
CA TYR A 77 4.58 9.89 -12.25
C TYR A 77 5.97 10.30 -11.73
N ALA A 78 6.78 9.33 -11.29
CA ALA A 78 8.10 9.59 -10.73
C ALA A 78 9.06 10.21 -11.76
N LYS A 79 9.04 9.72 -13.01
CA LYS A 79 9.80 10.31 -14.13
C LYS A 79 9.36 11.75 -14.40
N ALA A 80 8.06 12.01 -14.48
CA ALA A 80 7.52 13.35 -14.71
C ALA A 80 7.91 14.31 -13.57
N LYS A 81 7.79 13.86 -12.32
CA LYS A 81 8.15 14.65 -11.14
C LYS A 81 9.65 14.92 -11.09
N ARG A 82 10.51 13.95 -11.44
CA ARG A 82 11.96 14.16 -11.57
C ARG A 82 12.29 15.23 -12.62
N ALA A 83 11.64 15.18 -13.78
CA ALA A 83 11.84 16.18 -14.84
C ALA A 83 11.44 17.59 -14.35
N TYR A 84 10.29 17.71 -13.70
CA TYR A 84 9.82 18.95 -13.09
C TYR A 84 10.80 19.51 -12.03
N LEU A 85 11.30 18.67 -11.13
CA LEU A 85 12.25 19.09 -10.09
C LEU A 85 13.58 19.57 -10.70
N ASN A 86 14.06 18.90 -11.76
CA ASN A 86 15.24 19.35 -12.49
C ASN A 86 15.01 20.72 -13.16
N GLU A 87 13.82 20.96 -13.71
CA GLU A 87 13.47 22.25 -14.31
C GLU A 87 13.42 23.37 -13.25
N LEU A 88 12.89 23.09 -12.06
CA LEU A 88 12.94 24.05 -10.94
C LEU A 88 14.38 24.42 -10.57
N ILE A 89 15.25 23.43 -10.44
CA ILE A 89 16.67 23.65 -10.11
C ILE A 89 17.38 24.45 -11.22
N ALA A 90 17.07 24.17 -12.50
CA ALA A 90 17.60 24.94 -13.62
C ALA A 90 17.17 26.42 -13.59
N ASN A 91 16.03 26.72 -12.97
CA ASN A 91 15.50 28.06 -12.76
C ASN A 91 15.70 28.58 -11.31
N SER A 92 16.72 28.07 -10.62
CA SER A 92 16.97 28.33 -9.19
C SER A 92 17.18 29.80 -8.81
N GLN A 93 17.45 30.69 -9.78
CA GLN A 93 17.56 32.13 -9.58
C GLN A 93 16.31 32.79 -8.99
N ASN A 94 15.13 32.15 -9.10
CA ASN A 94 13.87 32.64 -8.54
C ASN A 94 13.52 31.98 -7.20
N MET A 95 14.42 31.18 -6.64
CA MET A 95 14.21 30.42 -5.41
C MET A 95 15.07 30.98 -4.28
N THR A 96 14.55 30.92 -3.06
CA THR A 96 15.37 31.10 -1.86
C THR A 96 16.34 29.94 -1.69
N GLY A 97 17.40 30.16 -0.91
CA GLY A 97 18.37 29.09 -0.60
C GLY A 97 17.73 27.86 0.04
N GLN A 98 16.70 28.05 0.88
CA GLN A 98 15.99 26.94 1.51
C GLN A 98 15.13 26.17 0.51
N GLU A 99 14.37 26.85 -0.35
CA GLU A 99 13.54 26.20 -1.38
C GLU A 99 14.39 25.40 -2.36
N LEU A 100 15.59 25.88 -2.69
CA LEU A 100 16.54 25.15 -3.52
C LEU A 100 17.00 23.85 -2.84
N LEU A 101 17.36 23.92 -1.55
CA LEU A 101 17.76 22.74 -0.78
C LEU A 101 16.62 21.71 -0.67
N ASP A 102 15.39 22.16 -0.40
CA ASP A 102 14.22 21.30 -0.31
C ASP A 102 13.94 20.60 -1.66
N THR A 103 14.13 21.31 -2.76
CA THR A 103 13.95 20.77 -4.12
C THR A 103 15.03 19.75 -4.48
N ILE A 104 16.28 20.01 -4.11
CA ILE A 104 17.38 19.04 -4.27
C ILE A 104 17.12 17.78 -3.45
N GLN A 105 16.63 17.93 -2.21
CA GLN A 105 16.30 16.81 -1.35
C GLN A 105 15.15 15.97 -1.94
N ALA A 106 14.08 16.62 -2.41
CA ALA A 106 12.99 15.93 -3.09
C ALA A 106 13.46 15.20 -4.37
N LEU A 107 14.38 15.79 -5.13
CA LEU A 107 14.97 15.16 -6.32
C LEU A 107 15.79 13.91 -5.94
N LYS A 108 16.56 13.97 -4.85
CA LYS A 108 17.34 12.83 -4.37
C LYS A 108 16.44 11.70 -3.89
N GLU A 109 15.38 12.03 -3.16
CA GLU A 109 14.40 11.06 -2.68
C GLU A 109 13.72 10.33 -3.84
N ILE A 110 13.20 11.07 -4.83
CA ILE A 110 12.52 10.44 -5.96
C ILE A 110 13.47 9.58 -6.80
N ALA A 111 14.71 10.02 -7.01
CA ALA A 111 15.71 9.22 -7.70
C ALA A 111 16.03 7.91 -6.95
N THR A 112 16.08 7.96 -5.62
CA THR A 112 16.30 6.78 -4.77
C THR A 112 15.14 5.79 -4.88
N GLN A 113 13.91 6.29 -4.82
CA GLN A 113 12.72 5.44 -4.98
C GLN A 113 12.65 4.82 -6.37
N MET A 114 12.99 5.57 -7.42
CA MET A 114 13.01 5.07 -8.80
C MET A 114 14.04 3.95 -8.98
N ALA A 115 15.24 4.10 -8.41
CA ALA A 115 16.27 3.06 -8.47
C ALA A 115 15.82 1.77 -7.76
N ALA A 116 15.20 1.89 -6.59
CA ALA A 116 14.64 0.76 -5.86
C ALA A 116 13.51 0.06 -6.65
N PHE A 117 12.62 0.84 -7.27
CA PHE A 117 11.57 0.31 -8.14
C PHE A 117 12.14 -0.45 -9.33
N GLU A 118 13.14 0.12 -10.02
CA GLU A 118 13.73 -0.51 -11.20
C GLU A 118 14.44 -1.82 -10.86
N GLU A 119 15.10 -1.91 -9.70
CA GLU A 119 15.68 -3.16 -9.22
C GLU A 119 14.61 -4.21 -8.94
N ALA A 120 13.55 -3.81 -8.22
CA ALA A 120 12.40 -4.67 -7.96
C ALA A 120 11.70 -5.15 -9.24
N ALA A 121 11.63 -4.31 -10.27
CA ALA A 121 11.03 -4.64 -11.56
C ALA A 121 11.93 -5.52 -12.44
N ARG A 122 13.26 -5.48 -12.23
CA ARG A 122 14.22 -6.41 -12.87
C ARG A 122 14.19 -7.79 -12.24
N GLY A 123 13.87 -7.87 -10.94
CA GLY A 123 13.71 -9.11 -10.19
C GLY A 123 12.55 -9.99 -10.69
N THR A 124 12.54 -11.24 -10.23
CA THR A 124 11.53 -12.29 -10.49
C THR A 124 10.10 -11.74 -10.60
N PRO A 125 9.25 -12.23 -11.54
CA PRO A 125 7.92 -11.69 -11.79
C PRO A 125 7.00 -11.78 -10.56
N GLY A 126 6.94 -10.70 -9.79
CA GLY A 126 6.09 -10.55 -8.61
C GLY A 126 6.45 -11.45 -7.44
N ALA A 127 6.25 -10.94 -6.22
CA ALA A 127 6.34 -11.75 -5.02
C ALA A 127 4.95 -12.28 -4.67
N SER A 128 4.82 -13.57 -4.43
CA SER A 128 3.54 -14.17 -4.05
C SER A 128 3.63 -14.92 -2.74
N CYS A 129 2.60 -14.80 -1.91
CA CYS A 129 2.41 -15.66 -0.76
C CYS A 129 0.93 -16.07 -0.67
N SER A 130 0.62 -17.05 0.16
CA SER A 130 -0.75 -17.54 0.33
C SER A 130 -1.03 -17.84 1.80
N GLY A 131 -2.28 -17.72 2.18
CA GLY A 131 -2.79 -18.03 3.50
C GLY A 131 -4.19 -18.63 3.42
N ALA A 132 -4.79 -18.89 4.57
CA ALA A 132 -6.17 -19.32 4.65
C ALA A 132 -6.84 -18.70 5.87
N ILE A 133 -8.09 -18.28 5.72
CA ILE A 133 -8.94 -17.84 6.82
C ILE A 133 -9.97 -18.93 7.06
N THR A 134 -10.02 -19.45 8.29
CA THR A 134 -10.85 -20.62 8.63
C THR A 134 -12.13 -20.25 9.39
N ASP A 135 -12.32 -18.99 9.71
CA ASP A 135 -13.40 -18.45 10.53
C ASP A 135 -13.94 -17.14 9.96
N GLU A 136 -15.24 -16.89 10.15
CA GLU A 136 -15.95 -15.71 9.63
C GLU A 136 -15.40 -14.36 10.17
N VAL A 137 -14.49 -14.39 11.15
CA VAL A 137 -13.86 -13.20 11.77
C VAL A 137 -12.33 -13.17 11.53
N GLY A 138 -11.81 -14.08 10.71
CA GLY A 138 -10.37 -14.24 10.54
C GLY A 138 -9.70 -13.09 9.79
N PHE A 139 -8.42 -12.88 10.08
CA PHE A 139 -7.60 -11.84 9.48
C PHE A 139 -6.34 -12.44 8.89
N GLY A 140 -6.06 -12.12 7.62
CA GLY A 140 -4.79 -12.39 6.97
C GLY A 140 -3.90 -11.15 6.92
N GLU A 141 -2.59 -11.34 7.03
CA GLU A 141 -1.62 -10.26 6.86
C GLU A 141 -0.67 -10.56 5.70
N VAL A 142 -0.44 -9.57 4.83
CA VAL A 142 0.57 -9.62 3.78
C VAL A 142 1.60 -8.53 4.06
N VAL A 143 2.79 -8.92 4.48
CA VAL A 143 3.91 -7.99 4.67
C VAL A 143 4.76 -7.96 3.42
N ILE A 144 4.96 -6.76 2.88
CA ILE A 144 5.68 -6.52 1.65
C ILE A 144 6.99 -5.82 1.98
N SER A 145 8.09 -6.39 1.54
CA SER A 145 9.43 -5.82 1.74
C SER A 145 10.28 -5.99 0.48
N ALA A 146 11.45 -5.37 0.48
CA ALA A 146 12.46 -5.56 -0.55
C ALA A 146 13.70 -6.23 0.07
N ALA A 147 14.21 -7.26 -0.60
CA ALA A 147 15.46 -7.90 -0.24
C ALA A 147 16.66 -6.95 -0.50
N PRO A 148 17.86 -7.25 0.05
CA PRO A 148 19.06 -6.43 -0.20
C PRO A 148 19.46 -6.34 -1.69
N ASP A 149 19.06 -7.32 -2.50
CA ASP A 149 19.25 -7.34 -3.95
C ASP A 149 18.14 -6.61 -4.71
N GLY A 150 17.20 -5.98 -4.01
CA GLY A 150 16.06 -5.24 -4.55
C GLY A 150 14.87 -6.09 -4.95
N THR A 151 14.95 -7.42 -4.85
CA THR A 151 13.83 -8.31 -5.15
C THR A 151 12.67 -8.07 -4.18
N LEU A 152 11.44 -7.99 -4.70
CA LEU A 152 10.26 -7.94 -3.84
C LEU A 152 10.08 -9.24 -3.05
N LEU A 153 9.70 -9.11 -1.79
CA LEU A 153 9.33 -10.20 -0.91
C LEU A 153 7.90 -9.99 -0.43
N ALA A 154 7.15 -11.08 -0.35
CA ALA A 154 5.80 -11.13 0.20
C ALA A 154 5.75 -12.22 1.27
N SER A 155 5.33 -11.88 2.49
CA SER A 155 5.17 -12.81 3.60
C SER A 155 3.72 -12.79 4.07
N CYS A 156 3.11 -13.95 4.17
CA CYS A 156 1.72 -14.11 4.56
C CYS A 156 1.63 -14.70 5.97
N LYS A 157 0.71 -14.20 6.78
CA LYS A 157 0.32 -14.77 8.08
C LYS A 157 -1.18 -14.95 8.15
#